data_AF-A0A2G5QHI6-F1
#
_entry.id   AF-A0A2G5QHI6-F1
#
_cell.length_a   1.000
_cell.length_b   1.000
_cell.length_c   1.000
_cell.angle_alpha   90.00
_cell.angle_beta   90.00
_cell.angle_gamma   90.00
#
_symmetry.space_group_name_H-M   'P 1'
#
loop_
_entity.id
_entity.type
_entity.pdbx_description
1 polymer ?
#
loop_
_entity_poly.entity_id
_entity_poly.type
_entity_poly.pdbx_seq_one_letter_code
_entity_poly.pdbx_strand_id
1 'polypeptide(L)'
;MTDKAARPAFQPAPRPRPINDAGATEALRKATEDLGFNRTTSAPAGVIEADVASPAQATPAPAPAPKALAVAPAPRAAPKPKAVKPAPATDFSDRETSLKFVIDDELSTALKLDAVRRRVTVKFLVLEALAEKGYPVDMATLHEDGRRVRK
;
A
#
# COMPACT_ATOMS: atom_id res chain seq x y z
N MET A 1 54.52 36.15 -13.30
CA MET A 1 53.52 35.84 -12.26
C MET A 1 52.38 35.10 -12.92
N THR A 2 52.33 33.78 -12.82
CA THR A 2 51.18 32.99 -13.26
C THR A 2 51.00 31.80 -12.32
N ASP A 3 50.32 32.06 -11.20
CA ASP A 3 49.91 31.03 -10.26
C ASP A 3 48.76 30.22 -10.85
N LYS A 4 49.04 28.93 -11.10
CA LYS A 4 48.08 27.97 -11.62
C LYS A 4 47.27 27.45 -10.42
N ALA A 5 46.07 27.98 -10.23
CA ALA A 5 45.17 27.54 -9.18
C ALA A 5 44.90 26.03 -9.30
N ALA A 6 45.40 25.25 -8.33
CA ALA A 6 45.19 23.82 -8.25
C ALA A 6 43.69 23.54 -8.05
N ARG A 7 43.10 22.73 -8.94
CA ARG A 7 41.69 22.34 -8.83
C ARG A 7 41.51 21.52 -7.54
N PRO A 8 40.46 21.79 -6.73
CA PRO A 8 40.20 21.04 -5.52
C PRO A 8 39.95 19.57 -5.87
N ALA A 9 40.75 18.69 -5.28
CA ALA A 9 40.58 17.25 -5.43
C ALA A 9 39.24 16.84 -4.81
N PHE A 10 38.37 16.25 -5.62
CA PHE A 10 37.09 15.74 -5.15
C PHE A 10 37.34 14.55 -4.22
N GLN A 11 37.08 14.72 -2.93
CA GLN A 11 37.12 13.61 -1.98
C GLN A 11 35.80 12.85 -1.99
N PRO A 12 35.82 11.51 -1.98
CA PRO A 12 34.61 10.72 -1.90
C PRO A 12 33.87 11.00 -0.58
N ALA A 13 32.54 10.96 -0.63
CA ALA A 13 31.71 11.21 0.54
C ALA A 13 32.04 10.23 1.68
N PRO A 14 32.04 10.68 2.94
CA PRO A 14 32.28 9.81 4.09
C PRO A 14 31.21 8.70 4.15
N ARG A 15 31.63 7.51 4.56
CA ARG A 15 30.72 6.37 4.70
C ARG A 15 29.63 6.69 5.74
N PRO A 16 28.37 6.35 5.49
CA PRO A 16 27.30 6.53 6.46
C PRO A 16 27.60 5.69 7.71
N ARG A 17 27.38 6.29 8.89
CA ARG A 17 27.49 5.58 10.16
C ARG A 17 26.24 4.72 10.37
N PRO A 18 26.38 3.50 10.92
CA PRO A 18 25.23 2.69 11.31
C PRO A 18 24.41 3.44 12.37
N ILE A 19 23.09 3.42 12.22
CA ILE A 19 22.15 4.12 13.14
C ILE A 19 22.07 3.39 14.49
N ASN A 20 22.41 2.10 14.51
CA ASN A 20 22.35 1.25 15.69
C ASN A 20 23.77 0.87 16.12
N ASP A 21 24.18 1.33 17.30
CA ASP A 21 25.39 0.86 17.97
C ASP A 21 25.13 -0.48 18.67
N ALA A 22 26.15 -1.33 18.80
CA ALA A 22 26.02 -2.65 19.43
C ALA A 22 25.38 -2.59 20.83
N GLY A 23 25.77 -1.60 21.65
CA GLY A 23 25.16 -1.39 22.97
C GLY A 23 23.67 -1.03 22.93
N ALA A 24 23.22 -0.29 21.92
CA ALA A 24 21.80 0.03 21.76
C ALA A 24 20.98 -1.23 21.38
N THR A 25 21.56 -2.12 20.58
CA THR A 25 20.91 -3.38 20.23
C THR A 25 20.78 -4.34 21.42
N GLU A 26 21.79 -4.38 22.29
CA GLU A 26 21.74 -5.16 23.53
C GLU A 26 20.73 -4.59 24.52
N ALA A 27 20.66 -3.26 24.68
CA ALA A 27 19.68 -2.61 25.53
C ALA A 27 18.23 -2.89 25.08
N LEU A 28 17.98 -2.84 23.77
CA LEU A 28 16.68 -3.18 23.20
C LEU A 28 16.34 -4.66 23.38
N ARG A 29 17.30 -5.57 23.18
CA ARG A 29 17.11 -7.00 23.44
C ARG A 29 16.73 -7.22 24.91
N LYS A 30 17.48 -6.64 25.84
CA LYS A 30 17.21 -6.74 27.29
C LYS A 30 15.84 -6.16 27.65
N ALA A 31 15.46 -5.01 27.10
CA ALA A 31 14.16 -4.40 27.34
C ALA A 31 12.98 -5.23 26.79
N THR A 32 13.23 -6.10 25.79
CA THR A 32 12.21 -6.90 25.11
C THR A 32 12.21 -8.38 25.52
N GLU A 33 13.10 -8.79 26.44
CA GLU A 33 13.18 -10.16 26.96
C GLU A 33 11.87 -10.64 27.61
N ASP A 34 11.21 -9.76 28.37
CA ASP A 34 9.98 -10.09 29.09
C ASP A 34 8.74 -10.19 28.17
N LEU A 35 8.79 -9.53 27.01
CA LEU A 35 7.69 -9.51 26.04
C LEU A 35 7.53 -10.85 25.29
N GLY A 36 8.37 -11.84 25.57
CA GLY A 36 8.21 -13.19 25.04
C GLY A 36 8.55 -13.33 23.55
N PHE A 37 9.10 -12.30 22.90
CA PHE A 37 9.56 -12.36 21.50
C PHE A 37 10.65 -13.41 21.27
N ASN A 38 11.43 -13.74 22.30
CA ASN A 38 12.46 -14.79 22.24
C ASN A 38 11.97 -16.15 22.74
N ARG A 39 10.69 -16.31 23.11
CA ARG A 39 10.15 -17.63 23.49
C ARG A 39 9.86 -18.43 22.22
N THR A 40 10.73 -19.39 21.92
CA THR A 40 10.41 -20.43 20.93
C THR A 40 9.29 -21.30 21.49
N THR A 41 8.10 -21.25 20.89
CA THR A 41 7.02 -22.21 21.19
C THR A 41 7.35 -23.55 20.53
N SER A 42 8.37 -24.25 21.05
CA SER A 42 8.64 -25.63 20.66
C SER A 42 7.73 -26.54 21.46
N ALA A 43 6.79 -27.19 20.78
CA ALA A 43 6.11 -28.37 21.33
C ALA A 43 7.16 -29.48 21.60
N PRO A 44 6.96 -30.38 22.59
CA PRO A 44 7.91 -31.44 22.86
C PRO A 44 7.75 -32.52 21.77
N ALA A 45 8.59 -32.47 20.75
CA ALA A 45 8.78 -33.59 19.83
C ALA A 45 10.07 -34.31 20.22
N GLY A 46 9.94 -35.60 20.55
CA GLY A 46 11.05 -36.44 20.94
C GLY A 46 12.13 -36.54 19.87
N VAL A 47 13.36 -36.72 20.37
CA VAL A 47 14.47 -37.50 19.80
C VAL A 47 14.41 -37.75 18.29
N ILE A 48 15.09 -36.93 17.48
CA ILE A 48 15.94 -37.38 16.36
C ILE A 48 17.11 -36.40 16.20
N GLU A 49 18.28 -36.99 16.00
CA GLU A 49 19.63 -36.43 15.91
C GLU A 49 19.86 -35.49 14.71
N ALA A 50 21.02 -34.83 14.81
CA ALA A 50 21.60 -33.82 13.93
C ALA A 50 21.61 -34.15 12.42
N ASP A 51 21.39 -33.13 11.59
CA ASP A 51 22.33 -32.86 10.48
C ASP A 51 22.25 -31.41 9.96
N VAL A 52 23.33 -31.05 9.27
CA VAL A 52 23.91 -29.76 8.89
C VAL A 52 23.05 -28.73 8.12
N ALA A 53 23.45 -27.46 8.28
CA ALA A 53 23.73 -26.48 7.21
C ALA A 53 22.87 -25.19 7.09
N SER A 54 23.50 -24.09 7.54
CA SER A 54 23.65 -22.76 6.91
C SER A 54 22.44 -21.96 6.38
N PRO A 55 22.25 -20.69 6.80
CA PRO A 55 21.15 -19.85 6.34
C PRO A 55 21.44 -19.19 4.98
N ALA A 56 20.55 -19.40 4.02
CA ALA A 56 20.51 -18.64 2.78
C ALA A 56 20.05 -17.19 3.05
N GLN A 57 20.89 -16.25 2.62
CA GLN A 57 20.65 -14.81 2.66
C GLN A 57 19.39 -14.42 1.87
N ALA A 58 18.52 -13.61 2.48
CA ALA A 58 17.46 -12.91 1.77
C ALA A 58 17.64 -11.40 1.98
N THR A 59 18.04 -10.72 0.91
CA THR A 59 18.12 -9.26 0.75
C THR A 59 16.72 -8.62 0.69
N PRO A 60 16.47 -7.49 1.38
CA PRO A 60 15.37 -6.59 1.02
C PRO A 60 15.87 -5.39 0.19
N ALA A 61 15.29 -5.22 -0.99
CA ALA A 61 15.48 -4.06 -1.87
C ALA A 61 14.68 -2.83 -1.36
N PRO A 62 15.19 -1.60 -1.57
CA PRO A 62 14.62 -0.37 -1.03
C PRO A 62 13.47 0.22 -1.87
N ALA A 63 12.53 0.87 -1.17
CA ALA A 63 11.43 1.65 -1.73
C ALA A 63 11.91 2.97 -2.37
N PRO A 64 11.30 3.45 -3.48
CA PRO A 64 11.66 4.73 -4.07
C PRO A 64 10.87 5.91 -3.46
N ALA A 65 11.59 7.02 -3.27
CA ALA A 65 11.12 8.31 -2.76
C ALA A 65 10.29 9.12 -3.80
N PRO A 66 9.42 10.04 -3.36
CA PRO A 66 8.59 10.86 -4.24
C PRO A 66 9.37 12.03 -4.87
N LYS A 67 9.25 12.20 -6.19
CA LYS A 67 9.75 13.38 -6.91
C LYS A 67 8.65 14.43 -7.05
N ALA A 68 8.87 15.58 -6.42
CA ALA A 68 8.13 16.80 -6.68
C ALA A 68 8.56 17.38 -8.04
N LEU A 69 7.58 17.66 -8.91
CA LEU A 69 7.75 18.51 -10.09
C LEU A 69 6.64 19.55 -10.07
N ALA A 70 7.05 20.80 -9.83
CA ALA A 70 6.24 21.98 -10.03
C ALA A 70 6.20 22.31 -11.53
N VAL A 71 5.01 22.40 -12.11
CA VAL A 71 4.75 23.10 -13.38
C VAL A 71 3.34 23.71 -13.29
N ALA A 72 3.25 25.04 -13.28
CA ALA A 72 2.03 25.78 -13.56
C ALA A 72 1.75 25.79 -15.08
N PRO A 73 0.48 25.84 -15.51
CA PRO A 73 0.10 27.02 -16.32
C PRO A 73 -1.35 27.54 -16.14
N ALA A 74 -1.51 28.76 -16.67
CA ALA A 74 -2.60 29.74 -16.71
C ALA A 74 -4.02 29.27 -17.21
N PRO A 75 -5.07 30.13 -17.14
CA PRO A 75 -6.47 29.73 -17.00
C PRO A 75 -7.13 29.39 -18.35
N ARG A 76 -8.03 28.41 -18.34
CA ARG A 76 -8.76 27.96 -19.54
C ARG A 76 -10.19 28.51 -19.55
N ALA A 77 -10.51 29.21 -20.65
CA ALA A 77 -11.78 29.86 -20.92
C ALA A 77 -13.00 28.92 -20.89
N ALA A 78 -14.14 29.46 -20.45
CA ALA A 78 -15.44 28.79 -20.40
C ALA A 78 -16.02 28.52 -21.81
N PRO A 79 -16.52 27.31 -22.10
CA PRO A 79 -17.35 27.08 -23.28
C PRO A 79 -18.85 27.29 -22.98
N LYS A 80 -19.49 28.04 -23.88
CA LYS A 80 -20.95 28.28 -23.95
C LYS A 80 -21.73 26.95 -24.12
N PRO A 81 -22.95 26.82 -23.57
CA PRO A 81 -23.75 25.62 -23.70
C PRO A 81 -24.33 25.50 -25.12
N LYS A 82 -24.06 24.38 -25.80
CA LYS A 82 -24.81 23.97 -27.00
C LYS A 82 -25.94 23.04 -26.57
N ALA A 83 -27.15 23.36 -27.03
CA ALA A 83 -28.36 22.57 -26.82
C ALA A 83 -28.17 21.14 -27.35
N VAL A 84 -28.42 20.15 -26.49
CA VAL A 84 -28.33 18.72 -26.82
C VAL A 84 -29.74 18.23 -27.10
N LYS A 85 -29.97 17.76 -28.34
CA LYS A 85 -31.13 16.96 -28.73
C LYS A 85 -31.21 15.70 -27.84
N PRO A 86 -32.41 15.20 -27.48
CA PRO A 86 -32.52 14.03 -26.62
C PRO A 86 -31.92 12.82 -27.35
N ALA A 87 -30.86 12.26 -26.78
CA ALA A 87 -30.23 11.03 -27.26
C ALA A 87 -31.07 9.82 -26.81
N PRO A 88 -31.15 8.76 -27.63
CA PRO A 88 -31.87 7.55 -27.28
C PRO A 88 -31.21 6.86 -26.08
N ALA A 89 -32.00 6.09 -25.32
CA ALA A 89 -31.55 5.29 -24.18
C ALA A 89 -30.36 4.44 -24.61
N THR A 90 -29.17 4.87 -24.19
CA THR A 90 -27.91 4.18 -24.45
C THR A 90 -27.65 3.31 -23.25
N ASP A 91 -27.40 2.02 -23.50
CA ASP A 91 -27.02 1.04 -22.49
C ASP A 91 -25.89 1.61 -21.63
N PHE A 92 -26.21 1.86 -20.36
CA PHE A 92 -25.30 2.45 -19.38
C PHE A 92 -24.23 1.47 -18.90
N SER A 93 -24.21 0.24 -19.44
CA SER A 93 -23.34 -0.85 -18.99
C SER A 93 -21.85 -0.55 -19.11
N ASP A 94 -21.45 0.22 -20.13
CA ASP A 94 -20.03 0.42 -20.45
C ASP A 94 -19.45 1.74 -19.91
N ARG A 95 -20.28 2.58 -19.29
CA ARG A 95 -19.83 3.85 -18.71
C ARG A 95 -19.49 3.65 -17.24
N GLU A 96 -18.24 3.28 -16.99
CA GLU A 96 -17.68 3.30 -15.64
C GLU A 96 -17.68 4.73 -15.09
N THR A 97 -18.61 5.02 -14.19
CA THR A 97 -18.66 6.29 -13.47
C THR A 97 -18.16 6.07 -12.04
N SER A 98 -17.20 6.90 -11.61
CA SER A 98 -16.66 6.83 -10.25
C SER A 98 -17.52 7.65 -9.29
N LEU A 99 -18.09 6.99 -8.28
CA LEU A 99 -18.86 7.65 -7.22
C LEU A 99 -17.98 7.81 -5.97
N LYS A 100 -17.90 9.03 -5.44
CA LYS A 100 -17.21 9.33 -4.18
C LYS A 100 -18.26 9.66 -3.12
N PHE A 101 -18.19 9.00 -1.97
CA PHE A 101 -19.08 9.24 -0.84
C PHE A 101 -18.32 9.93 0.29
N VAL A 102 -19.02 10.79 1.02
CA VAL A 102 -18.59 11.26 2.33
C VAL A 102 -19.48 10.54 3.34
N ILE A 103 -18.86 9.82 4.25
CA ILE A 103 -19.50 9.07 5.32
C ILE A 103 -18.76 9.36 6.62
N ASP A 104 -19.44 9.20 7.75
CA ASP A 104 -18.83 9.36 9.06
C ASP A 104 -17.73 8.31 9.28
N ASP A 105 -16.73 8.68 10.09
CA ASP A 105 -15.57 7.82 10.35
C ASP A 105 -15.96 6.50 11.02
N GLU A 106 -16.92 6.55 11.94
CA GLU A 106 -17.49 5.38 12.61
C GLU A 106 -18.11 4.40 11.60
N LEU A 107 -18.87 4.91 10.62
CA LEU A 107 -19.47 4.11 9.57
C LEU A 107 -18.39 3.51 8.66
N SER A 108 -17.37 4.30 8.30
CA SER A 108 -16.25 3.82 7.48
C SER A 108 -15.51 2.66 8.14
N THR A 109 -15.31 2.72 9.45
CA THR A 109 -14.62 1.68 10.21
C THR A 109 -15.48 0.43 10.34
N ALA A 110 -16.77 0.58 10.64
CA ALA A 110 -17.72 -0.54 10.65
C ALA A 110 -17.75 -1.28 9.31
N LEU A 111 -17.85 -0.56 8.19
CA LEU A 111 -17.82 -1.17 6.84
C LEU A 111 -16.52 -1.91 6.55
N LYS A 112 -15.37 -1.36 6.97
CA LYS A 112 -14.07 -2.03 6.81
C LYS A 112 -14.01 -3.31 7.65
N LEU A 113 -14.51 -3.29 8.88
CA LEU A 113 -14.54 -4.48 9.74
C LEU A 113 -15.42 -5.57 9.15
N ASP A 114 -16.59 -5.22 8.65
CA ASP A 114 -17.50 -6.20 8.02
C ASP A 114 -16.93 -6.74 6.71
N ALA A 115 -16.25 -5.90 5.92
CA ALA A 115 -15.53 -6.34 4.74
C ALA A 115 -14.44 -7.37 5.09
N VAL A 116 -13.65 -7.12 6.15
CA VAL A 116 -12.63 -8.06 6.64
C VAL A 116 -13.25 -9.37 7.13
N ARG A 117 -14.36 -9.31 7.87
CA ARG A 117 -15.06 -10.50 8.39
C ARG A 117 -15.58 -11.40 7.26
N ARG A 118 -16.18 -10.80 6.23
CA ARG A 118 -16.68 -11.50 5.05
C ARG A 118 -15.58 -11.80 4.02
N ARG A 119 -14.35 -11.31 4.24
CA ARG A 119 -13.21 -11.36 3.32
C ARG A 119 -13.45 -10.69 1.96
N VAL A 120 -14.40 -9.76 1.91
CA VAL A 120 -14.78 -8.99 0.71
C VAL A 120 -14.19 -7.58 0.74
N THR A 121 -14.37 -6.85 -0.35
CA THR A 121 -14.04 -5.41 -0.40
C THR A 121 -15.24 -4.56 0.08
N VAL A 122 -14.97 -3.36 0.59
CA VAL A 122 -16.06 -2.41 0.92
C VAL A 122 -16.91 -2.06 -0.31
N LYS A 123 -16.29 -1.99 -1.50
CA LYS A 123 -17.00 -1.81 -2.76
C LYS A 123 -18.03 -2.92 -2.99
N PHE A 124 -17.68 -4.17 -2.69
CA PHE A 124 -18.58 -5.31 -2.82
C PHE A 124 -19.81 -5.14 -1.93
N LEU A 125 -19.63 -4.77 -0.66
CA LEU A 125 -20.76 -4.55 0.26
C LEU A 125 -21.73 -3.47 -0.22
N VAL A 126 -21.18 -2.38 -0.79
CA VAL A 126 -22.02 -1.30 -1.34
C VAL A 126 -22.81 -1.80 -2.55
N LEU A 127 -22.18 -2.58 -3.42
CA LEU A 127 -22.82 -3.12 -4.62
C LEU A 127 -23.84 -4.22 -4.29
N GLU A 128 -23.55 -5.05 -3.29
CA GLU A 128 -24.49 -6.01 -2.70
C GLU A 128 -25.75 -5.31 -2.19
N ALA A 129 -25.58 -4.26 -1.38
CA ALA A 129 -26.71 -3.47 -0.89
C ALA A 129 -27.50 -2.80 -2.03
N LEU A 130 -26.85 -2.37 -3.12
CA LEU A 130 -27.54 -1.84 -4.30
C LEU A 130 -28.29 -2.93 -5.07
N ALA A 131 -27.73 -4.13 -5.19
CA ALA A 131 -28.42 -5.27 -5.79
C ALA A 131 -29.67 -5.64 -4.99
N GLU A 132 -29.60 -5.65 -3.64
CA GLU A 132 -30.76 -5.86 -2.76
C GLU A 132 -31.85 -4.79 -2.93
N LYS A 133 -31.49 -3.56 -3.31
CA LYS A 133 -32.45 -2.49 -3.64
C LYS A 133 -33.05 -2.63 -5.06
N GLY A 134 -32.68 -3.67 -5.81
CA GLY A 134 -33.20 -3.96 -7.13
C GLY A 134 -32.49 -3.23 -8.28
N TYR A 135 -31.30 -2.66 -8.03
CA TYR A 135 -30.48 -2.12 -9.11
C TYR A 135 -29.82 -3.25 -9.91
N PRO A 136 -29.72 -3.14 -11.24
CA PRO A 136 -29.08 -4.14 -12.08
C PRO A 136 -27.55 -4.08 -11.89
N VAL A 137 -27.05 -4.77 -10.88
CA VAL A 137 -25.63 -4.87 -10.57
C VAL A 137 -25.18 -6.30 -10.82
N ASP A 138 -24.20 -6.46 -11.73
CA ASP A 138 -23.59 -7.76 -11.96
C ASP A 138 -22.59 -8.10 -10.86
N MET A 139 -23.00 -8.99 -9.96
CA MET A 139 -22.18 -9.45 -8.83
C MET A 139 -21.14 -10.49 -9.26
N ALA A 140 -21.33 -11.19 -10.38
CA ALA A 140 -20.44 -12.27 -10.81
C ALA A 140 -19.09 -11.75 -11.34
N THR A 141 -19.07 -10.51 -11.82
CA THR A 141 -17.84 -9.84 -12.28
C THR A 141 -17.00 -9.29 -11.11
N LEU A 142 -17.57 -9.16 -9.92
CA LEU A 142 -16.86 -8.61 -8.76
C LEU A 142 -16.11 -9.68 -7.97
N HIS A 143 -14.88 -9.35 -7.61
CA HIS A 143 -14.07 -10.19 -6.74
C HIS A 143 -14.63 -10.16 -5.31
N GLU A 144 -15.19 -11.30 -4.90
CA GLU A 144 -15.57 -11.59 -3.53
C GLU A 144 -14.34 -11.64 -2.61
N ASP A 145 -13.19 -12.08 -3.11
CA ASP A 145 -11.95 -12.06 -2.31
C ASP A 145 -11.29 -10.67 -2.45
N GLY A 146 -11.14 -9.96 -1.34
CA GLY A 146 -10.43 -8.67 -1.28
C GLY A 146 -8.94 -8.73 -1.64
N ARG A 147 -8.45 -9.88 -2.10
CA ARG A 147 -7.08 -10.12 -2.55
C ARG A 147 -6.94 -9.88 -4.05
N ARG A 148 -5.88 -9.18 -4.44
CA ARG A 148 -5.53 -8.98 -5.86
C ARG A 148 -5.05 -10.31 -6.44
N VAL A 149 -5.86 -10.93 -7.29
CA VAL A 149 -5.41 -12.06 -8.12
C VAL A 149 -4.36 -11.52 -9.08
N ARG A 150 -3.09 -11.90 -8.87
CA ARG A 150 -2.03 -11.61 -9.84
C ARG A 150 -2.20 -12.61 -10.99
N LYS A 151 -2.62 -12.11 -12.15
CA LYS A 151 -2.56 -12.85 -13.42
C LYS A 151 -1.20 -12.64 -14.06
#